data_AF-A0A918WR28-F1
#
_entry.id   AF-A0A918WR28-F1
#
_cell.length_a   1.000
_cell.length_b   1.000
_cell.length_c   1.000
_cell.angle_alpha   90.00
_cell.angle_beta   90.00
_cell.angle_gamma   90.00
#
_symmetry.space_group_name_H-M   'P 1'
#
loop_
_entity.id
_entity.type
_entity.pdbx_description
1 polymer ?
#
loop_
_entity_poly.entity_id
_entity_poly.type
_entity_poly.pdbx_seq_one_letter_code
_entity_poly.pdbx_strand_id
1 'polypeptide(L)' 'MAKKKGGIGRHVTQVNKRLVTPNLHVKRIWVPELDKFVKVKLTAKALRTINKNGAYVTLKKAGLI' A
#
# COMPACT_ATOMS: atom_id res chain seq x y z
N MET A 1 -21.42 2.02 10.81
CA MET A 1 -20.66 3.21 10.35
C MET A 1 -19.23 2.80 10.01
N ALA A 2 -18.81 2.86 8.75
CA ALA A 2 -17.50 2.34 8.34
C ALA A 2 -16.34 3.21 8.83
N LYS A 3 -15.22 2.60 9.21
CA LYS A 3 -13.95 3.29 9.55
C LYS A 3 -13.49 4.29 8.46
N LYS A 4 -13.94 4.07 7.21
CA LYS A 4 -13.73 4.97 6.06
C LYS A 4 -14.36 6.36 6.24
N LYS A 5 -15.43 6.51 7.05
CA LYS A 5 -16.07 7.79 7.39
C LYS A 5 -15.45 8.48 8.63
N GLY A 6 -14.31 8.00 9.14
CA GLY A 6 -13.62 8.59 10.30
C GLY A 6 -14.08 8.06 11.67
N GLY A 7 -15.16 7.27 11.74
CA GLY A 7 -15.57 6.66 13.01
C GLY A 7 -14.69 5.48 13.43
N ILE A 8 -14.73 5.12 14.72
CA ILE A 8 -14.09 3.88 15.23
C ILE A 8 -14.80 2.63 14.68
N GLY A 9 -16.08 2.77 14.29
CA GLY A 9 -16.89 1.70 13.70
C GLY A 9 -17.56 0.80 14.73
N ARG A 10 -17.72 1.28 15.98
CA ARG A 10 -18.51 0.63 17.03
C ARG A 10 -19.94 1.17 17.05
N HIS A 11 -20.89 0.34 17.49
CA HIS A 11 -22.32 0.67 17.56
C HIS A 11 -22.61 1.89 18.45
N VAL A 12 -21.87 2.03 19.56
CA VAL A 12 -22.11 3.03 20.61
C VAL A 12 -21.23 4.27 20.56
N THR A 13 -20.16 4.28 19.75
CA THR A 13 -19.16 5.35 19.81
C THR A 13 -19.47 6.45 18.80
N GLN A 14 -19.40 7.71 19.25
CA GLN A 14 -19.57 8.88 18.38
C GLN A 14 -18.48 8.94 17.29
N VAL A 15 -18.84 9.53 16.14
CA VAL A 15 -17.93 9.72 15.00
C VAL A 15 -17.12 11.00 15.23
N ASN A 16 -15.93 10.87 15.81
CA ASN A 16 -14.96 11.96 15.83
C ASN A 16 -14.12 11.93 14.54
N LYS A 17 -13.78 13.10 13.98
CA LYS A 17 -12.93 13.21 12.80
C LYS A 17 -11.52 12.75 13.16
N ARG A 18 -11.07 11.66 12.54
CA ARG A 18 -9.68 11.17 12.62
C ARG A 18 -9.14 10.93 11.23
N LEU A 19 -7.81 11.03 11.10
CA LEU A 19 -7.09 10.63 9.90
C LEU A 19 -6.83 9.12 9.96
N VAL A 20 -7.15 8.41 8.87
CA VAL A 20 -6.81 7.00 8.67
C VAL A 20 -5.81 6.95 7.53
N THR A 21 -4.53 6.81 7.88
CA THR A 21 -3.45 6.74 6.90
C THR A 21 -3.16 5.28 6.53
N PRO A 22 -2.75 5.01 5.28
CA PRO A 22 -2.25 3.70 4.89
C PRO A 22 -0.91 3.41 5.60
N ASN A 23 -0.66 2.13 5.90
CA ASN A 23 0.59 1.67 6.50
C ASN A 23 1.73 1.70 5.46
N LEU A 24 2.34 2.87 5.26
CA LEU A 24 3.36 3.12 4.25
C LEU A 24 4.77 2.84 4.77
N HIS A 25 5.52 2.05 4.01
CA HIS A 25 6.92 1.69 4.27
C HIS A 25 7.77 1.98 3.05
N VAL A 26 8.99 2.45 3.26
CA VAL A 26 9.98 2.60 2.19
C VAL A 26 10.76 1.29 2.10
N LYS A 27 10.68 0.60 0.96
CA LYS A 27 11.41 -0.63 0.71
C LYS A 27 12.13 -0.58 -0.64
N ARG A 28 13.17 -1.39 -0.75
CA ARG A 28 13.93 -1.58 -1.98
C ARG A 28 13.60 -2.94 -2.57
N ILE A 29 13.16 -2.97 -3.82
CA ILE A 29 12.70 -4.18 -4.51
C ILE A 29 13.66 -4.44 -5.67
N TRP A 30 14.12 -5.69 -5.78
CA TRP A 30 14.87 -6.14 -6.94
C TRP A 30 13.92 -6.36 -8.13
N VAL A 31 14.23 -5.77 -9.28
CA VAL A 31 13.50 -5.98 -10.53
C VAL A 31 14.44 -6.68 -11.51
N PRO A 32 14.28 -8.00 -11.72
CA PRO A 32 15.17 -8.77 -12.59
C PRO A 32 15.24 -8.22 -14.02
N GLU A 33 14.13 -7.75 -14.56
CA GLU A 33 14.03 -7.28 -15.95
C GLU A 33 14.79 -5.96 -16.21
N LEU A 34 15.21 -5.28 -15.15
CA LEU A 34 15.97 -4.04 -15.22
C LEU A 34 17.32 -4.15 -14.52
N ASP A 35 17.67 -5.35 -14.03
CA ASP A 35 18.86 -5.65 -13.22
C ASP A 35 19.19 -4.59 -12.16
N LYS A 36 18.14 -4.02 -11.55
CA LYS A 36 18.29 -2.92 -10.61
C LYS A 36 17.34 -2.99 -9.44
N PHE A 37 17.77 -2.35 -8.37
CA PHE A 37 16.97 -2.11 -7.19
C PHE A 37 16.14 -0.83 -7.33
N VAL A 38 14.82 -0.94 -7.24
CA VAL A 38 13.91 0.21 -7.25
C VAL A 38 13.47 0.52 -5.82
N LYS A 39 13.66 1.77 -5.38
CA LYS A 39 13.21 2.25 -4.06
C LYS A 39 11.78 2.77 -4.19
N VAL A 40 10.86 2.19 -3.43
CA VAL A 40 9.43 2.50 -3.49
C VAL A 40 8.83 2.68 -2.09
N LYS A 41 7.94 3.66 -1.96
CA LYS A 41 7.10 3.83 -0.77
C LYS A 41 5.76 3.16 -1.02
N LEU A 42 5.45 2.12 -0.25
CA LEU A 42 4.34 1.22 -0.54
C LEU A 42 3.68 0.71 0.73
N THR A 43 2.51 0.09 0.58
CA THR A 43 1.80 -0.53 1.71
C THR A 43 2.15 -2.01 1.88
N ALA A 44 1.88 -2.57 3.05
CA ALA A 44 2.01 -4.02 3.27
C ALA A 44 1.17 -4.86 2.28
N LYS A 45 0.00 -4.36 1.87
CA LYS A 45 -0.84 -5.00 0.84
C LYS A 45 -0.17 -4.97 -0.54
N ALA A 46 0.51 -3.88 -0.88
CA ALA A 46 1.27 -3.76 -2.11
C ALA A 46 2.43 -4.77 -2.15
N LEU A 47 3.15 -5.00 -1.04
CA LEU A 47 4.17 -6.07 -0.96
C LEU A 47 3.61 -7.44 -1.33
N ARG A 48 2.46 -7.79 -0.76
CA ARG A 48 1.80 -9.08 -1.07
C ARG A 48 1.40 -9.18 -2.54
N THR A 49 1.05 -8.06 -3.16
CA THR A 49 0.67 -8.01 -4.58
C THR A 49 1.89 -8.19 -5.48
N ILE A 50 3.00 -7.52 -5.15
CA ILE A 50 4.29 -7.67 -5.84
C ILE A 50 4.77 -9.13 -5.77
N ASN A 51 4.68 -9.77 -4.60
CA ASN A 51 5.07 -11.17 -4.45
C ASN A 51 4.17 -12.13 -5.24
N LYS A 52 2.87 -11.81 -5.41
CA LYS A 52 1.92 -12.66 -6.14
C LYS A 52 2.05 -12.51 -7.66
N ASN A 53 2.14 -11.28 -8.15
CA ASN A 53 2.02 -10.97 -9.57
C ASN A 53 3.39 -10.68 -10.24
N GLY A 54 4.47 -10.60 -9.46
CA GLY A 54 5.78 -10.16 -9.91
C GLY A 54 6.01 -8.66 -9.76
N ALA A 55 7.28 -8.27 -9.59
CA ALA A 55 7.68 -6.88 -9.37
C ALA A 55 7.46 -6.01 -10.62
N TYR A 56 7.90 -6.47 -11.79
CA TYR A 56 7.81 -5.69 -13.03
C TYR A 56 6.38 -5.37 -13.45
N VAL A 57 5.50 -6.37 -13.50
CA VAL A 57 4.09 -6.19 -13.88
C VAL A 57 3.39 -5.21 -12.94
N THR A 58 3.67 -5.34 -11.64
CA THR A 58 3.03 -4.50 -10.62
C THR A 58 3.54 -3.05 -10.67
N LEU A 59 4.85 -2.85 -10.88
CA LEU A 59 5.47 -1.52 -10.97
C LEU A 59 5.14 -0.81 -12.29
N LYS A 60 5.10 -1.54 -13.42
CA LYS A 60 4.67 -1.03 -14.73
C LYS A 60 3.22 -0.57 -14.71
N LYS A 61 2.33 -1.37 -14.12
CA LYS A 61 0.92 -1.00 -13.94
C LYS A 61 0.75 0.25 -13.07
N ALA A 62 1.67 0.49 -12.14
CA ALA A 62 1.67 1.67 -11.29
C ALA A 62 2.33 2.91 -11.95
N GLY A 63 2.90 2.79 -13.16
CA GLY A 63 3.60 3.87 -13.85
C GLY A 63 4.94 4.26 -13.22
N LEU A 64 5.53 3.37 -12.43
CA LEU A 64 6.82 3.59 -11.76
C LEU A 64 8.02 3.14 -12.62
N ILE A 65 7.72 2.38 -13.68
CA ILE A 65 8.59 1.85 -14.74
C ILE A 65 7.76 1.92 -16.03
#